data_AF-A0A7S2U036-F1
#
_entry.id   AF-A0A7S2U036-F1
#
_cell.length_a   1.000
_cell.length_b   1.000
_cell.length_c   1.000
_cell.angle_alpha   90.00
_cell.angle_beta   90.00
_cell.angle_gamma   90.00
#
_symmetry.space_group_name_H-M   'P 1'
#
loop_
_entity.id
_entity.type
_entity.pdbx_description
1 polymer ?
#
loop_
_entity_poly.entity_id
_entity_poly.type
_entity_poly.pdbx_seq_one_letter_code
_entity_poly.pdbx_strand_id
1 'polypeptide(L)'
;GQVLAIIGASGSGKTTLLDQLAHVPIMPGGEMTGSLTVNGVAMDDMFFKAHCAYVHQDDRLWGALTVYENLEIAAKLYSPNASDEERETRIQRVLEATGLVSCKNTKV
;
A
#
# COMPACT_ATOMS: atom_id res chain seq x y z
N GLY A 1 16.54 -6.45 -7.12
CA GLY A 1 15.76 -5.29 -6.65
C GLY A 1 16.72 -4.18 -6.25
N GLN A 2 16.26 -2.94 -6.25
CA GLN A 2 16.99 -1.79 -5.71
C GLN A 2 16.20 -1.23 -4.53
N VAL A 3 16.89 -0.65 -3.56
CA VAL A 3 16.28 0.07 -2.44
C VAL A 3 16.77 1.51 -2.52
N LEU A 4 15.83 2.45 -2.57
CA LEU A 4 16.10 3.88 -2.52
C LEU A 4 15.69 4.41 -1.14
N ALA A 5 16.61 5.07 -0.45
CA ALA A 5 16.34 5.73 0.82
C ALA A 5 16.33 7.25 0.63
N ILE A 6 15.26 7.91 1.08
CA ILE A 6 15.15 9.38 1.10
C ILE A 6 15.41 9.85 2.54
N ILE A 7 16.53 10.56 2.75
CA ILE A 7 17.00 10.96 4.09
C ILE A 7 17.13 12.49 4.13
N GLY A 8 16.65 13.11 5.21
CA GLY A 8 16.68 14.57 5.39
C GLY A 8 16.05 15.00 6.72
N ALA A 9 16.30 16.23 7.15
CA ALA A 9 15.81 16.79 8.42
C ALA A 9 14.28 16.75 8.54
N SER A 10 13.74 16.80 9.77
CA SER A 10 12.29 16.91 9.97
C SER A 10 11.73 18.15 9.25
N GLY A 11 10.55 18.03 8.64
CA GLY A 11 9.95 19.12 7.86
C GLY A 11 10.53 19.34 6.45
N SER A 12 11.53 18.57 6.01
CA SER A 12 12.14 18.72 4.68
C SER A 12 11.27 18.25 3.50
N GLY A 13 9.99 17.94 3.72
CA GLY A 13 9.07 17.51 2.67
C GLY A 13 9.20 16.04 2.21
N LYS A 14 9.89 15.15 2.94
CA LYS A 14 10.05 13.73 2.55
C LYS A 14 8.70 13.01 2.42
N THR A 15 7.87 13.12 3.46
CA THR A 15 6.52 12.53 3.47
C THR A 15 5.67 13.16 2.38
N THR A 16 5.72 14.48 2.24
CA THR A 16 5.04 15.20 1.16
C THR A 16 5.45 14.68 -0.21
N LEU A 17 6.74 14.49 -0.48
CA LEU A 17 7.22 13.94 -1.74
C LEU A 17 6.66 12.53 -2.00
N LEU A 18 6.70 11.65 -1.00
CA LEU A 18 6.17 10.28 -1.15
C LEU A 18 4.65 10.25 -1.33
N ASP A 19 3.92 11.07 -0.58
CA ASP A 19 2.46 11.24 -0.73
C ASP A 19 2.11 11.70 -2.14
N GLN A 20 2.87 12.65 -2.68
CA GLN A 20 2.62 13.18 -4.02
C GLN A 20 2.98 12.19 -5.14
N LEU A 21 4.07 11.44 -4.97
CA LEU A 21 4.36 10.31 -5.86
C LEU A 21 3.28 9.22 -5.76
N ALA A 22 2.65 9.06 -4.60
CA ALA A 22 1.56 8.11 -4.40
C ALA A 22 0.17 8.65 -4.81
N HIS A 23 0.10 9.81 -5.47
CA HIS A 23 -1.14 10.49 -5.86
C HIS A 23 -2.10 10.75 -4.68
N VAL A 24 -1.56 10.97 -3.48
CA VAL A 24 -2.33 11.41 -2.31
C VAL A 24 -2.68 12.90 -2.50
N PRO A 25 -3.95 13.31 -2.29
CA PRO A 25 -4.38 14.69 -2.52
C PRO A 25 -3.51 15.72 -1.80
N ILE A 26 -3.11 16.77 -2.53
CA ILE A 26 -2.31 17.88 -2.00
C ILE A 26 -3.15 18.68 -1.00
N MET A 27 -2.49 19.24 0.02
CA MET A 27 -3.10 20.27 0.86
C MET A 27 -3.57 21.46 0.01
N PRO A 28 -4.69 22.12 0.38
CA PRO A 28 -5.17 23.29 -0.35
C PRO A 28 -4.07 24.34 -0.56
N GLY A 29 -3.86 24.75 -1.80
CA GLY A 29 -2.86 25.76 -2.18
C GLY A 29 -1.48 25.22 -2.60
N GLY A 30 -1.26 23.90 -2.58
CA GLY A 30 -0.07 23.29 -3.17
C GLY A 30 -0.29 22.89 -4.64
N GLU A 31 0.77 22.97 -5.44
CA GLU A 31 0.80 22.52 -6.84
C GLU A 31 1.96 21.53 -7.04
N MET A 32 1.67 20.42 -7.71
CA MET A 32 2.70 19.48 -8.17
C MET A 32 3.08 19.83 -9.60
N THR A 33 4.39 20.00 -9.82
CA THR A 33 4.95 20.28 -11.14
C THR A 33 6.01 19.23 -11.49
N GLY A 34 6.26 19.06 -12.80
CA GLY A 34 7.20 18.06 -13.31
C GLY A 34 6.49 16.88 -13.99
N SER A 35 7.27 15.87 -14.38
CA SER A 35 6.78 14.66 -15.01
C SER A 35 7.33 13.42 -14.33
N LEU A 36 6.52 12.37 -14.27
CA LEU A 36 6.86 11.09 -13.67
C LEU A 36 6.58 9.97 -14.68
N THR A 37 7.60 9.16 -14.95
CA THR A 37 7.47 8.01 -15.83
C THR A 37 8.02 6.76 -15.17
N VAL A 38 7.37 5.63 -15.44
CA VAL A 38 7.83 4.29 -15.06
C VAL A 38 8.01 3.50 -16.33
N ASN A 39 9.23 3.06 -16.60
CA ASN A 39 9.60 2.35 -17.85
C ASN A 39 9.19 3.11 -19.13
N GLY A 40 9.27 4.44 -19.12
CA GLY A 40 8.89 5.30 -20.26
C GLY A 40 7.39 5.58 -20.39
N VAL A 41 6.55 5.01 -19.52
CA VAL A 41 5.10 5.27 -19.48
C VAL A 41 4.80 6.32 -18.41
N ALA A 42 3.94 7.29 -18.74
CA ALA A 42 3.51 8.29 -17.77
C ALA A 42 2.77 7.64 -16.59
N MET A 43 3.09 8.06 -15.37
CA MET A 43 2.49 7.50 -14.17
C MET A 43 1.20 8.23 -13.79
N ASP A 44 0.08 7.77 -14.34
CA ASP A 44 -1.26 8.23 -13.97
C ASP A 44 -1.86 7.41 -12.80
N ASP A 45 -3.02 7.86 -12.30
CA ASP A 45 -3.75 7.20 -11.21
C ASP A 45 -4.06 5.71 -11.49
N MET A 46 -4.37 5.38 -12.75
CA MET A 46 -4.76 4.03 -13.13
C MET A 46 -3.54 3.11 -13.14
N PHE A 47 -2.43 3.58 -13.69
CA PHE A 47 -1.15 2.90 -13.65
C PHE A 47 -0.71 2.66 -12.21
N PHE A 48 -0.79 3.69 -11.36
CA PHE A 48 -0.41 3.59 -9.96
C PHE A 48 -1.23 2.53 -9.22
N LYS A 49 -2.56 2.56 -9.33
CA LYS A 49 -3.46 1.58 -8.69
C LYS A 49 -3.20 0.15 -9.16
N ALA A 50 -2.72 -0.05 -10.39
CA ALA A 50 -2.46 -1.37 -10.95
C ALA A 50 -1.07 -1.92 -10.64
N HIS A 51 -0.05 -1.07 -10.46
CA HIS A 51 1.35 -1.50 -10.41
C HIS A 51 2.12 -1.06 -9.16
N CYS A 52 1.57 -0.16 -8.36
CA CYS A 52 2.24 0.42 -7.21
C CYS A 52 1.44 0.15 -5.93
N ALA A 53 2.14 0.10 -4.81
CA ALA A 53 1.56 0.03 -3.48
C ALA A 53 2.14 1.15 -2.63
N TYR A 54 1.30 1.76 -1.81
CA TYR A 54 1.68 2.80 -0.85
C TYR A 54 1.32 2.35 0.56
N VAL A 55 2.27 2.50 1.48
CA VAL A 55 2.08 2.21 2.91
C VAL A 55 2.17 3.54 3.65
N HIS A 56 1.10 3.91 4.33
CA HIS A 56 1.04 5.15 5.12
C HIS A 56 1.92 5.05 6.37
N GLN A 57 2.21 6.22 6.97
CA GLN A 57 2.97 6.27 8.23
C GLN A 57 2.20 5.64 9.41
N ASP A 58 0.88 5.78 9.40
CA ASP A 58 -0.01 5.22 10.42
C ASP A 58 -0.72 3.96 9.91
N ASP A 59 -0.85 2.97 10.79
CA ASP A 59 -1.58 1.74 10.51
C ASP A 59 -3.09 2.00 10.53
N ARG A 60 -3.78 1.53 9.48
CA ARG A 60 -5.24 1.61 9.34
C ARG A 60 -5.84 0.21 9.35
N LEU A 61 -5.84 -0.39 10.53
CA LEU A 61 -6.36 -1.75 10.74
C LEU A 61 -7.63 -1.71 11.60
N TRP A 62 -8.48 -2.71 11.42
CA TRP A 62 -9.64 -2.90 12.30
C TRP A 62 -9.20 -3.67 13.54
N GLY A 63 -8.91 -2.96 14.65
CA GLY A 63 -8.44 -3.58 15.90
C GLY A 63 -9.47 -4.50 16.60
N ALA A 64 -10.72 -4.51 16.16
CA ALA A 64 -11.71 -5.48 16.62
C ALA A 64 -11.52 -6.87 15.97
N LEU A 65 -10.80 -6.94 14.86
CA LEU A 65 -10.64 -8.11 13.99
C LEU A 65 -9.26 -8.75 14.15
N THR A 66 -9.17 -10.02 13.79
CA THR A 66 -7.92 -10.78 13.71
C THR A 66 -7.07 -10.36 12.51
N VAL A 67 -5.80 -10.75 12.51
CA VAL A 67 -4.90 -10.58 11.35
C VAL A 67 -5.52 -11.18 10.08
N TYR A 68 -6.08 -12.40 10.17
CA TYR A 68 -6.71 -13.06 9.04
C TYR A 68 -7.93 -12.29 8.52
N GLU A 69 -8.82 -11.85 9.40
CA GLU A 69 -10.03 -11.12 9.02
C GLU A 69 -9.70 -9.76 8.36
N ASN A 70 -8.68 -9.05 8.85
CA ASN A 70 -8.18 -7.83 8.20
C ASN A 70 -7.69 -8.13 6.77
N LEU A 71 -6.89 -9.20 6.59
CA LEU A 71 -6.40 -9.63 5.28
C LEU A 71 -7.51 -10.11 4.36
N GLU A 72 -8.53 -10.78 4.90
CA GLU A 72 -9.68 -11.26 4.14
C GLU A 72 -10.51 -10.10 3.57
N ILE A 73 -10.81 -9.08 4.39
CA ILE A 73 -11.51 -7.88 3.93
C ILE A 73 -10.69 -7.18 2.85
N ALA A 74 -9.38 -7.01 3.07
CA ALA A 74 -8.50 -6.42 2.07
C ALA A 74 -8.50 -7.24 0.77
N ALA A 75 -8.37 -8.56 0.84
CA ALA A 75 -8.37 -9.44 -0.34
C ALA A 75 -9.68 -9.36 -1.13
N LYS A 76 -10.84 -9.29 -0.45
CA LYS A 76 -12.15 -9.11 -1.10
C LYS A 76 -12.25 -7.77 -1.84
N LEU A 77 -11.71 -6.69 -1.27
CA LEU A 77 -11.71 -5.37 -1.89
C LEU A 77 -10.75 -5.25 -3.07
N TYR A 78 -9.53 -5.80 -2.93
CA TYR A 78 -8.52 -5.75 -3.98
C TYR A 78 -8.78 -6.74 -5.13
N SER A 79 -9.48 -7.83 -4.86
CA SER A 79 -9.71 -8.91 -5.82
C SER A 79 -11.19 -9.32 -5.85
N PRO A 80 -12.09 -8.42 -6.29
CA PRO A 80 -13.53 -8.66 -6.25
C PRO A 80 -13.95 -9.83 -7.15
N ASN A 81 -13.19 -10.12 -8.21
CA ASN A 81 -13.48 -11.18 -9.18
C ASN A 81 -12.75 -12.50 -8.90
N ALA A 82 -11.88 -12.56 -7.88
CA ALA A 82 -11.18 -13.79 -7.52
C ALA A 82 -12.11 -14.76 -6.79
N SER A 83 -11.90 -16.07 -6.99
CA SER A 83 -12.61 -17.10 -6.22
C SER A 83 -12.19 -17.06 -4.75
N ASP A 84 -12.97 -17.70 -3.89
CA ASP A 84 -12.63 -17.76 -2.47
C ASP A 84 -11.35 -18.58 -2.23
N GLU A 85 -11.11 -19.63 -3.01
CA GLU A 85 -9.86 -20.40 -2.95
C GLU A 85 -8.64 -19.58 -3.42
N GLU A 86 -8.80 -18.76 -4.46
CA GLU A 86 -7.74 -17.87 -4.93
C GLU A 86 -7.40 -16.81 -3.87
N ARG A 87 -8.41 -16.26 -3.19
CA ARG A 87 -8.21 -15.31 -2.10
C ARG A 87 -7.53 -15.97 -0.91
N GLU A 88 -7.98 -17.14 -0.48
CA GLU A 88 -7.37 -17.89 0.62
C GLU A 88 -5.89 -18.19 0.33
N THR A 89 -5.59 -18.62 -0.89
CA THR A 89 -4.22 -18.85 -1.35
C THR A 89 -3.37 -17.58 -1.26
N ARG A 90 -3.91 -16.42 -1.66
CA ARG A 90 -3.20 -15.13 -1.56
C ARG A 90 -2.97 -14.73 -0.10
N ILE A 91 -3.98 -14.87 0.77
CA ILE A 91 -3.87 -14.55 2.20
C ILE A 91 -2.80 -15.42 2.86
N GLN A 92 -2.80 -16.72 2.58
CA GLN A 92 -1.81 -17.65 3.12
C GLN A 92 -0.38 -17.27 2.70
N ARG A 93 -0.18 -16.91 1.43
CA ARG A 93 1.11 -16.43 0.93
C ARG A 93 1.57 -15.15 1.62
N VAL A 94 0.65 -14.22 1.92
CA VAL A 94 0.98 -13.00 2.66
C VAL A 94 1.37 -13.33 4.10
N LEU A 95 0.62 -14.19 4.79
CA LEU A 95 0.93 -14.62 6.16
C LEU A 95 2.31 -15.29 6.25
N GLU A 96 2.65 -16.14 5.29
CA GLU A 96 3.95 -16.80 5.23
C GLU A 96 5.08 -15.82 4.92
N ALA A 97 4.92 -14.98 3.89
CA ALA A 97 5.95 -14.02 3.47
C ALA A 97 6.25 -12.95 4.54
N THR A 98 5.26 -12.63 5.37
CA THR A 98 5.40 -11.66 6.48
C THR A 98 5.75 -12.32 7.82
N GLY A 99 5.75 -13.66 7.91
CA GLY A 99 6.01 -14.38 9.14
C GLY A 99 4.88 -14.29 10.18
N LEU A 100 3.66 -13.92 9.77
CA LEU A 100 2.52 -13.69 10.66
C LEU A 100 1.64 -14.95 10.88
N VAL A 101 2.05 -16.11 10.39
CA VAL A 101 1.27 -17.38 10.48
C VAL A 101 0.87 -17.69 11.92
N SER A 102 1.78 -17.53 12.90
CA SER A 102 1.50 -17.77 14.32
C SER A 102 0.47 -16.83 14.92
N CYS A 103 0.28 -15.65 14.33
CA CYS A 103 -0.61 -14.59 14.80
C CYS A 103 -1.91 -14.52 14.00
N LYS A 104 -2.14 -15.44 13.05
CA LYS A 104 -3.30 -15.46 12.14
C LYS A 104 -4.63 -15.14 12.83
N ASN A 105 -4.88 -15.75 13.99
CA ASN A 105 -6.14 -15.63 14.75
C ASN A 105 -6.04 -14.67 15.95
N THR A 106 -4.99 -13.84 16.01
CA THR A 106 -4.81 -12.84 17.07
C THR A 106 -5.42 -11.53 16.62
N LYS A 107 -6.12 -10.84 17.52
CA LYS A 107 -6.61 -9.48 17.28
C LYS A 107 -5.44 -8.52 17.15
N VAL A 108 -5.56 -7.59 16.21
CA VAL A 108 -4.59 -6.51 16.00
C VAL A 108 -4.68 -5.48 17.11
#